data_AF-A0A7Y0TI45-F1
#
_entry.id   AF-A0A7Y0TI45-F1
#
_cell.length_a   1.000
_cell.length_b   1.000
_cell.length_c   1.000
_cell.angle_alpha   90.00
_cell.angle_beta   90.00
_cell.angle_gamma   90.00
#
_symmetry.space_group_name_H-M   'P 1'
#
loop_
_entity.id
_entity.type
_entity.pdbx_description
1 polymer ?
#
loop_
_entity_poly.entity_id
_entity_poly.type
_entity_poly.pdbx_seq_one_letter_code
_entity_poly.pdbx_strand_id
1 'polypeptide(L)'
;KLQYPNSFIPQQFKNPANPEIHRTTTAEEIWKDTDGKIDFFVSGVGTGGTITGVGEVLKQRNPELTIVAVEPFDSPVISGGKPGPHKIQGIGAGFIPEILNTEIIDEIIKVKNEDAMRTGRELARTEGLIVGISSGAAVFAALELALRDENEGKRIVVILPDTGERYLSTLLYHFDDEAVNF
;
A
#
# COMPACT_ATOMS: atom_id res chain seq x y z
N LYS A 1 2.78 -21.50 30.42
CA LYS A 1 2.03 -20.84 29.33
C LYS A 1 0.66 -21.49 29.25
N LEU A 2 -0.44 -20.75 29.38
CA LEU A 2 -1.76 -21.31 29.09
C LEU A 2 -1.79 -21.79 27.64
N GLN A 3 -2.28 -23.00 27.41
CA GLN A 3 -2.56 -23.54 26.08
C GLN A 3 -4.07 -23.73 25.96
N TYR A 4 -4.66 -23.26 24.86
CA TYR A 4 -6.06 -23.45 24.54
C TYR A 4 -6.17 -24.63 23.54
N PRO A 5 -6.70 -25.80 23.94
CA PRO A 5 -6.82 -26.94 23.05
C PRO A 5 -7.61 -26.59 21.79
N ASN A 6 -7.21 -27.15 20.64
CA ASN A 6 -7.84 -26.92 19.32
C ASN A 6 -7.87 -25.44 18.87
N SER A 7 -6.95 -24.60 19.35
CA SER A 7 -6.79 -23.22 18.86
C SER A 7 -5.77 -23.15 17.74
N PHE A 8 -5.99 -22.23 16.79
CA PHE A 8 -5.10 -21.92 15.68
C PHE A 8 -4.92 -20.40 15.56
N ILE A 9 -3.69 -19.94 15.37
CA ILE A 9 -3.37 -18.52 15.16
C ILE A 9 -2.77 -18.38 13.75
N PRO A 10 -3.47 -17.71 12.81
CA PRO A 10 -3.02 -17.60 11.42
C PRO A 10 -1.72 -16.82 11.21
N GLN A 11 -1.32 -15.93 12.13
CA GLN A 11 -0.06 -15.16 12.11
C GLN A 11 0.23 -14.44 10.78
N GLN A 12 -0.64 -13.52 10.35
CA GLN A 12 -0.53 -12.85 9.03
C GLN A 12 0.82 -12.18 8.71
N PHE A 13 1.59 -11.75 9.72
CA PHE A 13 2.91 -11.12 9.53
C PHE A 13 4.07 -12.12 9.36
N LYS A 14 3.79 -13.43 9.49
CA LYS A 14 4.77 -14.53 9.45
C LYS A 14 4.37 -15.66 8.52
N ASN A 15 3.08 -15.78 8.23
CA ASN A 15 2.55 -16.91 7.48
C ASN A 15 2.87 -16.76 5.98
N PRO A 16 3.64 -17.68 5.38
CA PRO A 16 4.03 -17.61 3.97
C PRO A 16 2.84 -17.73 3.02
N ALA A 17 1.69 -18.24 3.47
CA ALA A 17 0.47 -18.26 2.67
C ALA A 17 -0.03 -16.85 2.29
N ASN A 18 0.34 -15.83 3.07
CA ASN A 18 -0.04 -14.44 2.81
C ASN A 18 0.61 -13.89 1.52
N PRO A 19 1.95 -13.83 1.36
CA PRO A 19 2.53 -13.44 0.07
C PRO A 19 2.23 -14.46 -1.04
N GLU A 20 2.08 -15.75 -0.71
CA GLU A 20 1.86 -16.79 -1.72
C GLU A 20 0.56 -16.62 -2.52
N ILE A 21 -0.52 -16.20 -1.86
CA ILE A 21 -1.76 -15.93 -2.59
C ILE A 21 -1.55 -14.78 -3.60
N HIS A 22 -0.78 -13.76 -3.24
CA HIS A 22 -0.49 -12.64 -4.14
C HIS A 22 0.44 -13.03 -5.30
N ARG A 23 1.35 -13.98 -5.12
CA ARG A 23 2.17 -14.56 -6.21
C ARG A 23 1.29 -15.26 -7.24
N THR A 24 0.36 -16.08 -6.77
CA THR A 24 -0.43 -16.99 -7.60
C THR A 24 -1.70 -16.38 -8.17
N THR A 25 -2.13 -15.23 -7.65
CA THR A 25 -3.36 -14.53 -8.11
C THR A 25 -3.08 -13.09 -8.50
N THR A 26 -2.86 -12.20 -7.53
CA THR A 26 -2.73 -10.74 -7.77
C THR A 26 -1.66 -10.41 -8.81
N ALA A 27 -0.50 -11.07 -8.77
CA ALA A 27 0.57 -10.86 -9.75
C ALA A 27 0.15 -11.32 -11.16
N GLU A 28 -0.53 -12.47 -11.27
CA GLU A 28 -1.01 -13.00 -12.54
C GLU A 28 -2.08 -12.12 -13.17
N GLU A 29 -3.00 -11.62 -12.35
CA GLU A 29 -4.05 -10.68 -12.75
C GLU A 29 -3.44 -9.39 -13.30
N ILE A 30 -2.52 -8.76 -12.56
CA ILE A 30 -1.83 -7.55 -13.01
C ILE A 30 -1.05 -7.80 -14.29
N TRP A 31 -0.29 -8.89 -14.36
CA TRP A 31 0.53 -9.20 -15.55
C TRP A 31 -0.35 -9.38 -16.79
N LYS A 32 -1.44 -10.14 -16.65
CA LYS A 32 -2.38 -10.40 -17.73
C LYS A 32 -3.10 -9.11 -18.16
N ASP A 33 -3.66 -8.37 -17.22
CA ASP A 33 -4.51 -7.21 -17.52
C ASP A 33 -3.70 -6.01 -18.03
N THR A 34 -2.38 -6.01 -17.79
CA THR A 34 -1.46 -5.02 -18.37
C THR A 34 -0.80 -5.49 -19.67
N ASP A 35 -1.11 -6.68 -20.19
CA ASP A 35 -0.39 -7.31 -21.31
C ASP A 35 1.13 -7.35 -21.08
N GLY A 36 1.57 -7.52 -19.83
CA GLY A 36 2.97 -7.46 -19.42
C GLY A 36 3.62 -6.07 -19.49
N LYS A 37 2.85 -5.02 -19.81
CA LYS A 37 3.33 -3.64 -19.91
C LYS A 37 3.05 -2.90 -18.62
N ILE A 38 3.95 -3.00 -17.67
CA ILE A 38 3.91 -2.29 -16.39
C ILE A 38 5.32 -1.79 -16.07
N ASP A 39 5.42 -0.53 -15.68
CA ASP A 39 6.70 0.13 -15.35
C ASP A 39 6.86 0.35 -13.83
N PHE A 40 5.74 0.59 -13.14
CA PHE A 40 5.72 0.72 -11.68
C PHE A 40 4.60 -0.10 -11.05
N PHE A 41 4.91 -0.73 -9.92
CA PHE A 41 3.93 -1.29 -9.02
C PHE A 41 4.01 -0.58 -7.66
N VAL A 42 2.91 0.05 -7.23
CA VAL A 42 2.83 0.86 -6.02
C VAL A 42 1.89 0.19 -5.02
N SER A 43 2.39 -0.10 -3.81
CA SER A 43 1.58 -0.71 -2.75
C SER A 43 1.95 -0.15 -1.37
N GLY A 44 0.90 0.16 -0.60
CA GLY A 44 1.02 0.34 0.85
C GLY A 44 1.51 -0.92 1.55
N VAL A 45 2.35 -0.77 2.57
CA VAL A 45 2.93 -1.90 3.31
C VAL A 45 2.33 -2.01 4.71
N GLY A 46 1.41 -2.97 4.86
CA GLY A 46 0.93 -3.46 6.15
C GLY A 46 1.68 -4.71 6.59
N THR A 47 1.20 -5.88 6.16
CA THR A 47 1.89 -7.15 6.39
C THR A 47 3.06 -7.38 5.44
N GLY A 48 3.09 -6.70 4.29
CA GLY A 48 4.07 -6.94 3.23
C GLY A 48 3.68 -8.02 2.21
N GLY A 49 2.60 -8.77 2.45
CA GLY A 49 2.18 -9.88 1.58
C GLY A 49 1.97 -9.46 0.12
N THR A 50 1.21 -8.39 -0.12
CA THR A 50 0.92 -7.90 -1.48
C THR A 50 2.18 -7.50 -2.23
N ILE A 51 3.00 -6.60 -1.65
CA ILE A 51 4.20 -6.10 -2.32
C ILE A 51 5.25 -7.19 -2.54
N THR A 52 5.40 -8.12 -1.58
CA THR A 52 6.32 -9.25 -1.72
C THR A 52 5.85 -10.21 -2.79
N GLY A 53 4.60 -10.68 -2.73
CA GLY A 53 4.10 -11.66 -3.68
C GLY A 53 4.04 -11.12 -5.11
N VAL A 54 3.54 -9.89 -5.29
CA VAL A 54 3.49 -9.26 -6.61
C VAL A 54 4.89 -8.90 -7.10
N GLY A 55 5.71 -8.26 -6.26
CA GLY A 55 7.04 -7.80 -6.66
C GLY A 55 7.96 -8.93 -7.09
N GLU A 56 7.98 -10.04 -6.35
CA GLU A 56 8.82 -11.20 -6.68
C GLU A 56 8.46 -11.83 -8.03
N VAL A 57 7.17 -12.00 -8.31
CA VAL A 57 6.71 -12.60 -9.59
C VAL A 57 6.91 -11.64 -10.75
N LEU A 58 6.53 -10.37 -10.57
CA LEU A 58 6.59 -9.42 -11.67
C LEU A 58 8.04 -9.03 -12.03
N LYS A 59 8.95 -8.89 -11.06
CA LYS A 59 10.38 -8.65 -11.35
C LYS A 59 11.05 -9.82 -12.10
N GLN A 60 10.61 -11.07 -11.87
CA GLN A 60 11.10 -12.21 -12.67
C GLN A 60 10.70 -12.11 -14.15
N ARG A 61 9.56 -11.49 -14.44
CA ARG A 61 9.03 -11.34 -15.81
C ARG A 61 9.51 -10.06 -16.49
N ASN A 62 9.62 -8.98 -15.73
CA ASN A 62 10.16 -7.70 -16.15
C ASN A 62 11.17 -7.20 -15.09
N PRO A 63 12.48 -7.47 -15.28
CA PRO A 63 13.52 -7.01 -14.35
C PRO A 63 13.61 -5.48 -14.21
N GLU A 64 13.14 -4.73 -15.20
CA GLU A 64 13.12 -3.26 -15.20
C GLU A 64 11.93 -2.68 -14.42
N LEU A 65 10.98 -3.52 -13.98
CA LEU A 65 9.86 -3.09 -13.16
C LEU A 65 10.36 -2.47 -11.85
N THR A 66 9.89 -1.26 -11.57
CA THR A 66 10.14 -0.57 -10.30
C THR A 66 9.03 -0.88 -9.31
N ILE A 67 9.40 -1.44 -8.16
CA ILE A 67 8.49 -1.73 -7.05
C ILE A 67 8.61 -0.63 -6.00
N VAL A 68 7.49 0.01 -5.71
CA VAL A 68 7.43 1.17 -4.82
C VAL A 68 6.60 0.84 -3.58
N ALA A 69 7.27 0.87 -2.43
CA ALA A 69 6.64 0.71 -1.13
C ALA A 69 6.10 2.05 -0.62
N VAL A 70 4.89 2.03 -0.09
CA VAL A 70 4.28 3.20 0.56
C VAL A 70 4.19 2.97 2.06
N GLU A 71 4.74 3.90 2.85
CA GLU A 71 4.68 3.87 4.31
C GLU A 71 4.29 5.24 4.90
N PRO A 72 3.77 5.29 6.13
CA PRO A 72 3.46 6.56 6.79
C PRO A 72 4.73 7.36 7.10
N PHE A 73 4.69 8.66 6.81
CA PHE A 73 5.78 9.58 7.13
C PHE A 73 6.14 9.60 8.62
N ASP A 74 5.13 9.51 9.49
CA ASP A 74 5.30 9.54 10.95
C ASP A 74 5.74 8.19 11.56
N SER A 75 5.74 7.12 10.76
CA SER A 75 6.20 5.78 11.18
C SER A 75 7.02 5.06 10.10
N PRO A 76 8.14 5.66 9.62
CA PRO A 76 8.81 5.23 8.41
C PRO A 76 9.87 4.15 8.69
N VAL A 77 9.41 3.00 9.19
CA VAL A 77 10.28 1.92 9.67
C VAL A 77 11.03 1.23 8.53
N ILE A 78 10.43 1.10 7.34
CA ILE A 78 11.08 0.47 6.18
C ILE A 78 12.23 1.36 5.70
N SER A 79 12.07 2.69 5.79
CA SER A 79 13.16 3.65 5.54
C SER A 79 14.19 3.77 6.66
N GLY A 80 14.17 2.90 7.68
CA GLY A 80 15.09 2.94 8.82
C GLY A 80 14.78 3.99 9.89
N GLY A 81 13.60 4.62 9.82
CA GLY A 81 13.11 5.52 10.86
C GLY A 81 12.54 4.79 12.08
N LYS A 82 12.00 5.57 13.03
CA LYS A 82 11.37 5.03 14.24
C LYS A 82 9.87 4.84 14.03
N PRO A 83 9.24 3.84 14.67
CA PRO A 83 7.79 3.73 14.68
C PRO A 83 7.15 4.91 15.41
N GLY A 84 5.98 5.34 14.94
CA GLY A 84 5.25 6.46 15.51
C GLY A 84 3.74 6.35 15.24
N PRO A 85 2.91 7.14 15.96
CA PRO A 85 1.48 7.16 15.71
C PRO A 85 1.16 7.80 14.35
N HIS A 86 0.27 7.18 13.58
CA HIS A 86 -0.25 7.72 12.32
C HIS A 86 -1.73 7.33 12.14
N LYS A 87 -2.37 7.87 11.09
CA LYS A 87 -3.80 7.66 10.81
C LYS A 87 -4.06 6.74 9.61
N ILE A 88 -3.04 6.47 8.79
CA ILE A 88 -3.18 5.62 7.59
C ILE A 88 -3.42 4.15 7.96
N GLN A 89 -4.67 3.80 8.24
CA GLN A 89 -5.07 2.44 8.64
C GLN A 89 -4.76 1.42 7.54
N GLY A 90 -4.23 0.26 7.95
CA GLY A 90 -3.89 -0.86 7.07
C GLY A 90 -2.40 -0.96 6.71
N ILE A 91 -1.62 0.12 6.86
CA ILE A 91 -0.18 0.14 6.60
C ILE A 91 0.61 0.61 7.83
N GLY A 92 1.95 0.57 7.77
CA GLY A 92 2.79 1.14 8.82
C GLY A 92 2.72 0.40 10.16
N ALA A 93 2.94 -0.92 10.16
CA ALA A 93 2.77 -1.78 11.35
C ALA A 93 3.69 -1.44 12.54
N GLY A 94 4.65 -0.51 12.39
CA GLY A 94 5.60 -0.12 13.42
C GLY A 94 6.80 -1.08 13.58
N PHE A 95 6.92 -2.07 12.69
CA PHE A 95 8.03 -3.01 12.58
C PHE A 95 8.11 -3.53 11.14
N ILE A 96 9.23 -4.16 10.76
CA ILE A 96 9.38 -4.86 9.47
C ILE A 96 8.78 -6.28 9.62
N PRO A 97 7.69 -6.64 8.90
CA PRO A 97 7.12 -7.99 8.96
C PRO A 97 8.09 -9.06 8.46
N GLU A 98 8.00 -10.27 9.01
CA GLU A 98 8.89 -11.40 8.64
C GLU A 98 8.69 -11.86 7.18
N ILE A 99 7.47 -11.70 6.66
CA ILE A 99 7.13 -12.03 5.28
C ILE A 99 7.40 -10.91 4.27
N LEU A 100 7.83 -9.72 4.72
CA LEU A 100 8.16 -8.63 3.81
C LEU A 100 9.55 -8.87 3.23
N ASN A 101 9.63 -9.16 1.93
CA ASN A 101 10.88 -9.12 1.20
C ASN A 101 11.23 -7.64 0.92
N THR A 102 12.26 -7.12 1.56
CA THR A 102 12.72 -5.74 1.34
C THR A 102 13.67 -5.60 0.14
N GLU A 103 14.25 -6.70 -0.35
CA GLU A 103 15.22 -6.68 -1.45
C GLU A 103 14.57 -6.40 -2.81
N ILE A 104 13.27 -6.64 -2.93
CA ILE A 104 12.50 -6.34 -4.14
C ILE A 104 12.09 -4.87 -4.25
N ILE A 105 12.26 -4.07 -3.20
CA ILE A 105 11.80 -2.68 -3.14
C ILE A 105 12.87 -1.77 -3.74
N ASP A 106 12.53 -1.06 -4.81
CA ASP A 106 13.45 -0.11 -5.47
C ASP A 106 13.30 1.30 -4.88
N GLU A 107 12.08 1.70 -4.50
CA GLU A 107 11.80 3.02 -3.92
C GLU A 107 10.80 2.92 -2.76
N ILE A 108 10.95 3.80 -1.77
CA ILE A 108 10.01 3.95 -0.66
C ILE A 108 9.50 5.38 -0.64
N ILE A 109 8.17 5.56 -0.78
CA ILE A 109 7.52 6.86 -0.67
C ILE A 109 6.84 6.97 0.70
N LYS A 110 7.23 8.01 1.44
CA LYS A 110 6.65 8.35 2.74
C LYS A 110 5.48 9.30 2.56
N VAL A 111 4.32 8.93 3.11
CA VAL A 111 3.08 9.70 2.91
C VAL A 111 2.55 10.22 4.24
N LYS A 112 2.19 11.51 4.27
CA LYS A 112 1.58 12.14 5.44
C LYS A 112 0.09 11.79 5.52
N ASN A 113 -0.48 11.89 6.72
CA ASN A 113 -1.89 11.57 6.94
C ASN A 113 -2.80 12.49 6.10
N GLU A 114 -2.48 13.77 6.04
CA GLU A 114 -3.25 14.80 5.34
C GLU A 114 -3.25 14.56 3.83
N ASP A 115 -2.10 14.19 3.26
CA ASP A 115 -1.97 13.89 1.83
C ASP A 115 -2.75 12.63 1.45
N ALA A 116 -2.72 11.58 2.30
CA ALA A 116 -3.51 10.38 2.11
C ALA A 116 -5.03 10.66 2.18
N MET A 117 -5.48 11.44 3.17
CA MET A 117 -6.89 11.80 3.32
C MET A 117 -7.39 12.68 2.17
N ARG A 118 -6.63 13.72 1.81
CA ARG A 118 -6.95 14.61 0.69
C ARG A 118 -7.12 13.81 -0.60
N THR A 119 -6.14 12.98 -0.93
CA THR A 119 -6.15 12.17 -2.17
C THR A 119 -7.29 11.16 -2.18
N GLY A 120 -7.57 10.49 -1.04
CA GLY A 120 -8.70 9.56 -0.93
C GLY A 120 -10.06 10.22 -1.13
N ARG A 121 -10.23 11.46 -0.65
CA ARG A 121 -11.45 12.25 -0.85
C ARG A 121 -11.56 12.76 -2.29
N GLU A 122 -10.44 13.15 -2.90
CA GLU A 122 -10.39 13.56 -4.30
C GLU A 122 -10.80 12.41 -5.23
N LEU A 123 -10.30 11.19 -5.01
CA LEU A 123 -10.74 9.98 -5.75
C LEU A 123 -12.26 9.78 -5.70
N ALA A 124 -12.88 9.96 -4.53
CA ALA A 124 -14.33 9.84 -4.40
C ALA A 124 -15.06 10.95 -5.18
N ARG A 125 -14.51 12.16 -5.19
CA ARG A 125 -15.11 13.35 -5.81
C ARG A 125 -14.94 13.38 -7.33
N THR A 126 -13.78 13.01 -7.86
CA THR A 126 -13.44 13.16 -9.29
C THR A 126 -13.64 11.87 -10.07
N GLU A 127 -13.31 10.72 -9.46
CA GLU A 127 -13.34 9.40 -10.13
C GLU A 127 -14.55 8.55 -9.71
N GLY A 128 -15.32 8.99 -8.70
CA GLY A 128 -16.42 8.20 -8.13
C GLY A 128 -15.93 6.97 -7.34
N LEU A 129 -14.67 6.95 -6.93
CA LEU A 129 -14.05 5.83 -6.21
C LEU A 129 -14.01 6.11 -4.70
N ILE A 130 -14.96 5.54 -3.95
CA ILE A 130 -15.01 5.65 -2.49
C ILE A 130 -14.08 4.60 -1.87
N VAL A 131 -12.94 5.04 -1.32
CA VAL A 131 -11.83 4.16 -0.90
C VAL A 131 -11.33 4.44 0.51
N GLY A 132 -10.64 3.47 1.12
CA GLY A 132 -9.98 3.66 2.40
C GLY A 132 -8.78 4.59 2.34
N ILE A 133 -8.30 5.03 3.51
CA ILE A 133 -7.19 6.00 3.62
C ILE A 133 -5.86 5.47 3.04
N SER A 134 -5.61 4.15 3.11
CA SER A 134 -4.41 3.55 2.54
C SER A 134 -4.40 3.57 1.00
N SER A 135 -5.57 3.48 0.36
CA SER A 135 -5.73 3.71 -1.08
C SER A 135 -5.35 5.15 -1.45
N GLY A 136 -5.81 6.13 -0.66
CA GLY A 136 -5.41 7.53 -0.83
C GLY A 136 -3.90 7.74 -0.72
N ALA A 137 -3.24 7.06 0.23
CA ALA A 137 -1.79 7.09 0.36
C ALA A 137 -1.07 6.47 -0.85
N ALA A 138 -1.55 5.31 -1.32
CA ALA A 138 -0.95 4.63 -2.47
C ALA A 138 -1.12 5.45 -3.76
N VAL A 139 -2.27 6.07 -3.98
CA VAL A 139 -2.53 6.93 -5.13
C VAL A 139 -1.72 8.23 -5.04
N PHE A 140 -1.57 8.82 -3.86
CA PHE A 140 -0.69 9.98 -3.69
C PHE A 140 0.74 9.66 -4.14
N ALA A 141 1.29 8.53 -3.70
CA ALA A 141 2.60 8.08 -4.13
C ALA A 141 2.68 7.82 -5.65
N ALA A 142 1.63 7.26 -6.25
CA ALA A 142 1.54 7.07 -7.70
C ALA A 142 1.50 8.40 -8.47
N LEU A 143 0.81 9.42 -7.96
CA LEU A 143 0.77 10.76 -8.55
C LEU A 143 2.15 11.44 -8.48
N GLU A 144 2.85 11.32 -7.34
CA GLU A 144 4.21 11.84 -7.19
C GLU A 144 5.20 11.18 -8.17
N LEU A 145 5.00 9.91 -8.53
CA LEU A 145 5.78 9.24 -9.57
C LEU A 145 5.39 9.72 -10.97
N ALA A 146 4.09 9.87 -11.24
CA ALA A 146 3.56 10.28 -12.54
C ALA A 146 3.92 11.74 -12.90
N LEU A 147 4.14 12.59 -11.90
CA LEU A 147 4.53 13.99 -12.08
C LEU A 147 6.02 14.17 -12.43
N ARG A 148 6.83 13.10 -12.41
CA ARG A 148 8.25 13.17 -12.79
C ARG A 148 8.38 13.09 -14.30
N ASP A 149 9.11 14.03 -14.91
CA ASP A 149 9.27 14.13 -16.36
C ASP A 149 9.81 12.83 -16.98
N GLU A 150 10.74 12.13 -16.30
CA GLU A 150 11.32 10.87 -16.75
C GLU A 150 10.33 9.68 -16.77
N ASN A 151 9.13 9.87 -16.22
CA ASN A 151 8.07 8.86 -16.18
C ASN A 151 6.93 9.13 -17.16
N GLU A 152 7.06 10.13 -18.03
CA GLU A 152 6.08 10.39 -19.09
C GLU A 152 5.83 9.12 -19.93
N GLY A 153 4.55 8.77 -20.11
CA GLY A 153 4.12 7.61 -20.88
C GLY A 153 4.28 6.25 -20.19
N LYS A 154 4.88 6.18 -19.00
CA LYS A 154 5.01 4.93 -18.22
C LYS A 154 3.68 4.54 -17.56
N ARG A 155 3.46 3.24 -17.40
CA ARG A 155 2.28 2.67 -16.74
C ARG A 155 2.55 2.35 -15.28
N ILE A 156 1.76 2.97 -14.40
CA ILE A 156 1.77 2.73 -12.96
C ILE A 156 0.53 1.90 -12.59
N VAL A 157 0.73 0.78 -11.90
CA VAL A 157 -0.34 0.02 -11.24
C VAL A 157 -0.27 0.29 -9.74
N VAL A 158 -1.42 0.67 -9.16
CA VAL A 158 -1.55 1.01 -7.75
C VAL A 158 -2.63 0.15 -7.10
N ILE A 159 -2.37 -0.35 -5.90
CA ILE A 159 -3.34 -1.13 -5.12
C ILE A 159 -4.21 -0.21 -4.27
N LEU A 160 -5.53 -0.37 -4.38
CA LEU A 160 -6.54 0.29 -3.56
C LEU A 160 -7.17 -0.78 -2.65
N PRO A 161 -6.67 -0.99 -1.41
CA PRO A 161 -6.91 -2.24 -0.67
C PRO A 161 -8.36 -2.46 -0.24
N ASP A 162 -9.13 -1.39 -0.01
CA ASP A 162 -10.50 -1.48 0.46
C ASP A 162 -11.38 -0.25 0.17
N THR A 163 -12.68 -0.44 0.41
CA THR A 163 -13.75 0.52 0.16
C THR A 163 -13.89 1.54 1.29
N GLY A 164 -14.17 2.79 0.95
CA GLY A 164 -14.30 3.90 1.90
C GLY A 164 -15.53 3.83 2.82
N GLU A 165 -16.54 3.03 2.49
CA GLU A 165 -17.75 2.84 3.33
C GLU A 165 -17.40 2.42 4.77
N ARG A 166 -16.34 1.63 4.94
CA ARG A 166 -15.87 1.18 6.26
C ARG A 166 -15.25 2.29 7.12
N TYR A 167 -15.01 3.46 6.52
CA TYR A 167 -14.28 4.58 7.10
C TYR A 167 -15.17 5.78 7.42
N LEU A 168 -16.50 5.65 7.28
CA LEU A 168 -17.46 6.74 7.55
C LEU A 168 -17.39 7.28 8.98
N SER A 169 -16.90 6.49 9.94
CA SER A 169 -16.70 6.89 11.34
C SER A 169 -15.27 7.38 11.66
N THR A 170 -14.44 7.59 10.63
CA THR A 170 -13.03 7.98 10.79
C THR A 170 -12.79 9.37 10.21
N LEU A 171 -11.63 9.97 10.53
CA LEU A 171 -11.23 11.28 10.00
C LEU A 171 -11.24 11.36 8.47
N LEU A 172 -11.19 10.23 7.75
CA LEU A 172 -11.24 10.23 6.29
C LEU A 172 -12.52 10.87 5.73
N TYR A 173 -13.67 10.66 6.38
CA TYR A 173 -14.97 11.19 5.92
C TYR A 173 -15.71 12.03 6.97
N HIS A 174 -15.07 12.29 8.12
CA HIS A 174 -15.51 13.32 9.06
C HIS A 174 -14.93 14.68 8.64
N PHE A 175 -15.64 15.38 7.75
CA PHE A 175 -15.20 16.65 7.17
C PHE A 175 -15.26 17.83 8.16
N ASP A 176 -16.09 17.75 9.20
CA ASP A 176 -16.35 18.85 10.13
C ASP A 176 -15.17 19.13 11.10
N ASP A 177 -14.24 18.18 11.26
CA ASP A 177 -13.07 18.34 12.14
C ASP A 177 -11.90 19.11 11.50
N GLU A 178 -11.94 19.37 10.19
CA GLU A 178 -10.93 20.19 9.48
C GLU A 178 -11.30 21.67 9.40
N ALA A 179 -12.56 22.03 9.60
CA ALA A 179 -13.03 23.42 9.54
C ALA A 179 -12.65 24.26 10.78
N VAL A 180 -11.98 23.68 11.79
CA VAL A 180 -11.69 24.34 13.08
C VAL A 180 -10.22 24.78 13.22
N ASN A 181 -9.35 24.53 12.23
CA ASN A 181 -7.92 24.89 12.32
C ASN A 181 -7.40 25.67 11.10
N PHE A 182 -8.09 26.75 10.70
CA PHE A 182 -7.53 27.81 9.85
C PHE A 182 -7.55 29.15 10.57
#